data_AF-A0A9P4QX75-F1
#
_entry.id   AF-A0A9P4QX75-F1
#
_cell.length_a   1.000
_cell.length_b   1.000
_cell.length_c   1.000
_cell.angle_alpha   90.00
_cell.angle_beta   90.00
_cell.angle_gamma   90.00
#
_symmetry.space_group_name_H-M   'P 1'
#
loop_
_entity.id
_entity.type
_entity.pdbx_description
1 polymer ?
#
loop_
_entity_poly.entity_id
_entity_poly.type
_entity_poly.pdbx_seq_one_letter_code
_entity_poly.pdbx_strand_id
1 'polypeptide(L)'
;MVTQLPLRLAKPSNPQPMEPTESPEPTSSDSSPSNSPSSLQATSRPSPSPTSSPPPPPPLTSPAIPPDIQLAYFLAHLSSIPNLPVKSHEFQTLATTRAIFYHRLAPTHQFQRHHDITRFNITLFLALLTAPPESLIPTGHAFAKAYLHAVLEHHSSPTVFEKRDGFVKMWKKSGFDLWTRFRASEKRLLKRVQRERKGDWEEAVEEGKGWYGEGMGREKGGKEDGSELRDEEVLEDNELLRALRVPYLGGAEGDDGVEGEKGGETVVDSRVALKVLKECRVGDMLNMLIREFGEE
;
A
#
# COMPACT_ATOMS: atom_id res chain seq x y z
N MET A 1 19.01 -38.43 -34.14
CA MET A 1 18.18 -38.26 -35.35
C MET A 1 17.03 -37.34 -34.97
N VAL A 2 17.05 -36.09 -35.44
CA VAL A 2 16.08 -35.05 -35.06
C VAL A 2 15.06 -34.92 -36.19
N THR A 3 13.82 -35.31 -35.92
CA THR A 3 12.71 -35.20 -36.86
C THR A 3 12.05 -33.83 -36.68
N GLN A 4 12.20 -32.94 -37.66
CA GLN A 4 11.46 -31.68 -37.72
C GLN A 4 10.01 -31.93 -38.15
N LEU A 5 9.05 -31.36 -37.41
CA LEU A 5 7.63 -31.28 -37.76
C LEU A 5 7.32 -29.91 -38.38
N PRO A 6 6.52 -29.82 -39.46
CA PRO A 6 6.23 -28.56 -40.12
C PRO A 6 5.13 -27.78 -39.40
N LEU A 7 5.43 -26.52 -39.05
CA LEU A 7 4.45 -25.51 -38.61
C LEU A 7 3.53 -25.14 -39.79
N ARG A 8 2.24 -25.47 -39.68
CA ARG A 8 1.19 -24.95 -40.55
C ARG A 8 0.77 -23.55 -40.08
N LEU A 9 1.02 -22.56 -40.94
CA LEU A 9 0.56 -21.19 -40.80
C LEU A 9 -0.97 -21.14 -41.02
N ALA A 10 -1.74 -20.81 -39.99
CA ALA A 10 -3.17 -20.53 -40.14
C ALA A 10 -3.38 -19.09 -40.62
N LYS A 11 -4.26 -18.92 -41.62
CA LYS A 11 -4.70 -17.63 -42.16
C LYS A 11 -5.48 -16.84 -41.10
N PRO A 12 -5.25 -15.52 -40.92
CA PRO A 12 -6.11 -14.70 -40.08
C PRO A 12 -7.45 -14.45 -40.77
N SER A 13 -8.53 -14.71 -40.02
CA SER A 13 -9.92 -14.42 -40.37
C SER A 13 -10.20 -12.92 -40.29
N ASN A 14 -10.79 -12.39 -41.35
CA ASN A 14 -11.20 -11.00 -41.52
C ASN A 14 -12.36 -10.64 -40.56
N PRO A 15 -12.25 -9.62 -39.69
CA PRO A 15 -13.36 -9.20 -38.84
C PRO A 15 -14.39 -8.39 -39.62
N GLN A 16 -15.67 -8.70 -39.43
CA GLN A 16 -16.80 -7.95 -40.00
C GLN A 16 -17.00 -6.60 -39.29
N PRO A 17 -17.50 -5.58 -40.01
CA PRO A 17 -17.84 -4.28 -39.44
C PRO A 17 -19.15 -4.38 -38.64
N MET A 18 -19.12 -3.91 -37.39
CA MET A 18 -20.32 -3.74 -36.55
C MET A 18 -20.96 -2.39 -36.82
N GLU A 19 -22.27 -2.39 -37.01
CA GLU A 19 -23.11 -1.20 -37.16
C GLU A 19 -23.21 -0.37 -35.85
N PRO A 20 -23.43 0.95 -35.93
CA PRO A 20 -23.53 1.83 -34.78
C PRO A 20 -24.94 1.81 -34.17
N THR A 21 -25.03 1.47 -32.89
CA THR A 21 -26.25 1.59 -32.08
C THR A 21 -26.52 3.04 -31.71
N GLU A 22 -27.73 3.50 -32.00
CA GLU A 22 -28.27 4.82 -31.69
C GLU A 22 -28.24 5.15 -30.18
N SER A 23 -27.88 6.40 -29.88
CA SER A 23 -27.89 6.98 -28.53
C SER A 23 -29.24 7.64 -28.23
N PRO A 24 -29.83 7.48 -27.03
CA PRO A 24 -30.98 8.27 -26.62
C PRO A 24 -30.58 9.61 -25.99
N GLU A 25 -31.42 10.60 -26.28
CA GLU A 25 -31.33 12.02 -25.91
C GLU A 25 -31.42 12.31 -24.39
N PRO A 26 -30.83 13.42 -23.90
CA PRO A 26 -31.04 13.89 -22.54
C PRO A 26 -32.29 14.76 -22.40
N THR A 27 -33.19 14.36 -21.49
CA THR A 27 -34.33 15.16 -21.03
C THR A 27 -33.88 16.26 -20.08
N SER A 28 -34.11 17.50 -20.51
CA SER A 28 -34.06 18.73 -19.73
C SER A 28 -35.14 18.74 -18.65
N SER A 29 -34.79 19.15 -17.42
CA SER A 29 -35.76 19.55 -16.40
C SER A 29 -35.27 20.80 -15.69
N ASP A 30 -35.85 21.90 -16.15
CA ASP A 30 -35.83 23.25 -15.62
C ASP A 30 -36.63 23.32 -14.32
N SER A 31 -36.11 23.99 -13.28
CA SER A 31 -36.87 24.41 -12.09
C SER A 31 -36.05 25.39 -11.25
N SER A 32 -36.20 26.68 -11.55
CA SER A 32 -35.90 27.78 -10.64
C SER A 32 -37.06 28.01 -9.66
N PRO A 33 -36.80 28.39 -8.40
CA PRO A 33 -37.71 29.29 -7.73
C PRO A 33 -37.03 30.62 -7.33
N SER A 34 -37.66 31.68 -7.83
CA SER A 34 -37.56 33.06 -7.40
C SER A 34 -37.88 33.19 -5.90
N ASN A 35 -37.06 33.93 -5.16
CA ASN A 35 -37.46 34.45 -3.85
C ASN A 35 -37.07 35.92 -3.66
N SER A 36 -38.07 36.64 -3.14
CA SER A 36 -38.28 38.08 -3.07
C SER A 36 -37.30 38.87 -2.18
N PRO A 37 -37.24 40.21 -2.33
CA PRO A 37 -36.32 41.07 -1.61
C PRO A 37 -36.84 41.41 -0.20
N SER A 38 -36.04 41.12 0.82
CA SER A 38 -36.29 41.56 2.19
C SER A 38 -35.56 42.88 2.48
N SER A 39 -36.35 43.79 3.03
CA SER A 39 -36.08 45.17 3.39
C SER A 39 -34.85 45.35 4.29
N LEU A 40 -33.96 46.27 3.91
CA LEU A 40 -32.76 46.66 4.63
C LEU A 40 -33.14 47.58 5.80
N GLN A 41 -33.04 47.08 7.04
CA GLN A 41 -32.93 47.92 8.23
C GLN A 41 -31.47 48.29 8.45
N ALA A 42 -31.17 49.58 8.32
CA ALA A 42 -29.86 50.17 8.62
C ALA A 42 -29.58 50.08 10.13
N THR A 43 -28.77 49.11 10.54
CA THR A 43 -28.14 49.07 11.85
C THR A 43 -26.73 49.64 11.72
N SER A 44 -26.48 50.72 12.45
CA SER A 44 -25.19 51.41 12.54
C SER A 44 -24.15 50.46 13.10
N ARG A 45 -23.30 49.90 12.23
CA ARG A 45 -22.27 48.92 12.58
C ARG A 45 -21.10 49.64 13.29
N PRO A 46 -20.68 49.22 14.49
CA PRO A 46 -19.51 49.77 15.15
C PRO A 46 -18.26 49.54 14.30
N SER A 47 -17.42 50.57 14.23
CA SER A 47 -16.20 50.63 13.43
C SER A 47 -15.29 49.44 13.77
N PRO A 48 -14.87 48.60 12.79
CA PRO A 48 -14.02 47.46 13.05
C PRO A 48 -12.65 47.96 13.53
N SER A 49 -12.27 47.55 14.75
CA SER A 49 -10.93 47.69 15.30
C SER A 49 -9.89 47.14 14.32
N PRO A 50 -8.65 47.68 14.31
CA PRO A 50 -7.60 47.29 13.37
C PRO A 50 -7.43 45.78 13.41
N THR A 51 -7.85 45.17 12.31
CA THR A 51 -7.93 43.73 12.13
C THR A 51 -6.53 43.17 12.25
N SER A 52 -6.30 42.31 13.24
CA SER A 52 -5.08 41.52 13.32
C SER A 52 -4.88 40.87 11.96
N SER A 53 -3.75 41.11 11.30
CA SER A 53 -3.42 40.47 10.03
C SER A 53 -3.70 38.97 10.15
N PRO A 54 -4.44 38.37 9.21
CA PRO A 54 -4.71 36.94 9.27
C PRO A 54 -3.37 36.19 9.36
N PRO A 55 -3.28 35.13 10.18
CA PRO A 55 -2.07 34.34 10.25
C PRO A 55 -1.69 33.90 8.84
N PRO A 56 -0.37 33.87 8.50
CA PRO A 56 0.07 33.43 7.19
C PRO A 56 -0.47 32.01 6.93
N PRO A 57 -0.83 31.69 5.68
CA PRO A 57 -1.31 30.36 5.34
C PRO A 57 -0.27 29.32 5.77
N PRO A 58 -0.70 28.16 6.31
CA PRO A 58 0.22 27.11 6.70
C PRO A 58 1.10 26.73 5.51
N PRO A 59 2.39 26.42 5.75
CA PRO A 59 3.29 26.05 4.68
C PRO A 59 2.76 24.82 3.95
N LEU A 60 2.68 24.89 2.61
CA LEU A 60 2.25 23.79 1.73
C LEU A 60 3.26 22.63 1.66
N THR A 61 4.25 22.61 2.56
CA THR A 61 5.34 21.66 2.59
C THR A 61 5.10 20.68 3.73
N SER A 62 4.95 19.40 3.39
CA SER A 62 4.97 18.34 4.39
C SER A 62 6.40 17.83 4.52
N PRO A 63 6.97 17.77 5.74
CA PRO A 63 8.24 17.08 5.93
C PRO A 63 8.11 15.60 5.56
N ALA A 64 6.88 15.04 5.57
CA ALA A 64 6.51 13.68 5.15
C ALA A 64 6.61 13.42 3.63
N ILE A 65 7.01 14.42 2.83
CA ILE A 65 7.04 14.33 1.37
C ILE A 65 8.39 14.87 0.88
N PRO A 66 9.09 14.17 -0.02
CA PRO A 66 10.33 14.68 -0.61
C PRO A 66 10.12 16.06 -1.27
N PRO A 67 11.11 16.99 -1.17
CA PRO A 67 10.97 18.37 -1.66
C PRO A 67 10.53 18.49 -3.12
N ASP A 68 10.95 17.55 -3.98
CA ASP A 68 10.70 17.58 -5.42
C ASP A 68 9.29 17.09 -5.82
N ILE A 69 8.55 16.48 -4.89
CA ILE A 69 7.19 15.97 -5.11
C ILE A 69 6.17 16.48 -4.09
N GLN A 70 6.48 17.63 -3.48
CA GLN A 70 5.59 18.37 -2.59
C GLN A 70 4.24 18.67 -3.25
N LEU A 71 3.27 19.13 -2.45
CA LEU A 71 1.92 19.43 -2.93
C LEU A 71 1.92 20.38 -4.14
N ALA A 72 2.82 21.36 -4.19
CA ALA A 72 2.96 22.27 -5.33
C ALA A 72 3.31 21.52 -6.63
N TYR A 73 4.25 20.57 -6.59
CA TYR A 73 4.57 19.72 -7.74
C TYR A 73 3.34 18.92 -8.17
N PHE A 74 2.64 18.30 -7.21
CA PHE A 74 1.46 17.49 -7.49
C PHE A 74 0.35 18.31 -8.16
N LEU A 75 0.02 19.48 -7.63
CA LEU A 75 -1.00 20.37 -8.18
C LEU A 75 -0.63 20.86 -9.59
N ALA A 76 0.64 21.19 -9.83
CA ALA A 76 1.11 21.65 -11.15
C ALA A 76 1.02 20.55 -12.22
N HIS A 77 1.09 19.28 -11.83
CA HIS A 77 1.14 18.15 -12.77
C HIS A 77 -0.13 17.28 -12.72
N LEU A 78 -1.16 17.67 -11.98
CA LEU A 78 -2.33 16.84 -11.67
C LEU A 78 -3.00 16.25 -12.92
N SER A 79 -3.12 17.03 -14.00
CA SER A 79 -3.72 16.58 -15.27
C SER A 79 -2.86 15.57 -16.05
N SER A 80 -1.57 15.49 -15.74
CA SER A 80 -0.59 14.62 -16.41
C SER A 80 -0.19 13.40 -15.59
N ILE A 81 -0.50 13.38 -14.29
CA ILE A 81 -0.19 12.25 -13.40
C ILE A 81 -1.29 11.19 -13.60
N PRO A 82 -0.96 10.00 -14.11
CA PRO A 82 -1.93 8.92 -14.19
C PRO A 82 -2.23 8.37 -12.79
N ASN A 83 -3.41 7.75 -12.62
CA ASN A 83 -3.82 7.14 -11.35
C ASN A 83 -3.08 5.83 -11.03
N LEU A 84 -2.33 5.27 -11.98
CA LEU A 84 -1.60 4.01 -11.82
C LEU A 84 -0.11 4.20 -12.09
N PRO A 85 0.76 3.59 -11.28
CA PRO A 85 2.19 3.64 -11.52
C PRO A 85 2.53 2.73 -12.70
N VAL A 86 3.40 3.21 -13.57
CA VAL A 86 3.90 2.50 -14.75
C VAL A 86 5.40 2.37 -14.62
N LYS A 87 5.91 1.15 -14.81
CA LYS A 87 7.34 0.85 -14.68
C LYS A 87 8.21 1.52 -15.75
N SER A 88 7.70 1.62 -16.98
CA SER A 88 8.44 2.21 -18.09
C SER A 88 8.85 3.66 -17.79
N HIS A 89 10.14 3.94 -17.93
CA HIS A 89 10.68 5.29 -17.78
C HIS A 89 10.25 6.22 -18.93
N GLU A 90 9.97 5.66 -20.11
CA GLU A 90 9.51 6.43 -21.28
C GLU A 90 8.10 7.00 -21.05
N PHE A 91 7.23 6.23 -20.39
CA PHE A 91 5.84 6.62 -20.15
C PHE A 91 5.62 7.33 -18.82
N GLN A 92 6.46 7.06 -17.82
CA GLN A 92 6.32 7.65 -16.49
C GLN A 92 7.69 7.92 -15.88
N THR A 93 7.95 9.18 -15.53
CA THR A 93 9.19 9.55 -14.85
C THR A 93 9.23 8.97 -13.43
N LEU A 94 10.42 8.90 -12.83
CA LEU A 94 10.54 8.49 -11.43
C LEU A 94 9.79 9.45 -10.48
N ALA A 95 9.84 10.76 -10.74
CA ALA A 95 9.13 11.77 -9.93
C ALA A 95 7.61 11.56 -9.94
N THR A 96 7.03 11.28 -11.11
CA THR A 96 5.60 10.95 -11.23
C THR A 96 5.24 9.66 -10.48
N THR A 97 6.06 8.61 -10.59
CA THR A 97 5.83 7.36 -9.85
C THR A 97 5.90 7.59 -8.34
N ARG A 98 6.90 8.34 -7.87
CA ARG A 98 7.00 8.72 -6.46
C ARG A 98 5.72 9.45 -6.05
N ALA A 99 5.30 10.48 -6.80
CA ALA A 99 4.07 11.21 -6.51
C ALA A 99 2.85 10.28 -6.38
N ILE A 100 2.71 9.27 -7.25
CA ILE A 100 1.63 8.28 -7.17
C ILE A 100 1.66 7.47 -5.87
N PHE A 101 2.83 6.95 -5.48
CA PHE A 101 2.99 6.18 -4.24
C PHE A 101 2.75 7.04 -2.99
N TYR A 102 3.32 8.26 -2.96
CA TYR A 102 3.27 9.14 -1.78
C TYR A 102 1.92 9.83 -1.60
N HIS A 103 1.31 10.32 -2.69
CA HIS A 103 -0.03 10.89 -2.67
C HIS A 103 -1.13 9.83 -2.74
N ARG A 104 -0.76 8.53 -2.69
CA ARG A 104 -1.69 7.40 -2.54
C ARG A 104 -2.72 7.32 -3.67
N LEU A 105 -2.33 7.73 -4.87
CA LEU A 105 -3.22 7.81 -6.03
C LEU A 105 -3.62 6.41 -6.56
N ALA A 106 -2.79 5.41 -6.29
CA ALA A 106 -3.02 4.02 -6.68
C ALA A 106 -3.22 3.14 -5.44
N PRO A 107 -4.45 2.74 -5.08
CA PRO A 107 -4.74 1.89 -3.91
C PRO A 107 -3.95 0.58 -3.86
N THR A 108 -3.61 0.03 -5.02
CA THR A 108 -2.85 -1.21 -5.18
C THR A 108 -1.33 -1.05 -4.96
N HIS A 109 -0.83 0.19 -4.90
CA HIS A 109 0.60 0.52 -4.78
C HIS A 109 0.83 1.51 -3.63
N GLN A 110 0.26 1.19 -2.48
CA GLN A 110 0.44 1.97 -1.26
C GLN A 110 1.24 1.16 -0.25
N PHE A 111 1.93 1.88 0.65
CA PHE A 111 2.54 1.30 1.84
C PHE A 111 1.56 1.23 3.03
N GLN A 112 0.27 1.41 2.77
CA GLN A 112 -0.76 1.42 3.82
C GLN A 112 -1.25 0.00 4.14
N ARG A 113 -1.12 -0.38 5.41
CA ARG A 113 -1.61 -1.67 5.92
C ARG A 113 -3.12 -1.92 5.83
N HIS A 114 -3.95 -0.90 5.66
CA HIS A 114 -5.41 -1.08 5.72
C HIS A 114 -6.01 -1.58 4.41
N HIS A 115 -5.28 -1.47 3.30
CA HIS A 115 -5.73 -1.95 2.00
C HIS A 115 -5.46 -3.45 1.83
N ASP A 116 -6.46 -4.22 1.39
CA ASP A 116 -6.38 -5.68 1.23
C ASP A 116 -5.16 -6.12 0.44
N ILE A 117 -4.87 -5.44 -0.67
CA ILE A 117 -3.77 -5.78 -1.54
C ILE A 117 -2.43 -5.64 -0.82
N THR A 118 -2.24 -4.57 -0.04
CA THR A 118 -1.03 -4.39 0.77
C THR A 118 -0.90 -5.51 1.79
N ARG A 119 -1.99 -5.85 2.48
CA ARG A 119 -2.00 -6.93 3.48
C ARG A 119 -1.63 -8.27 2.87
N PHE A 120 -2.14 -8.56 1.68
CA PHE A 120 -1.79 -9.78 0.95
C PHE A 120 -0.32 -9.79 0.55
N ASN A 121 0.20 -8.68 0.00
CA ASN A 121 1.62 -8.57 -0.33
C ASN A 121 2.52 -8.76 0.90
N ILE A 122 2.21 -8.09 2.03
CA ILE A 122 2.93 -8.27 3.30
C ILE A 122 2.91 -9.76 3.70
N THR A 123 1.72 -10.35 3.79
CA THR A 123 1.54 -11.74 4.23
C THR A 123 2.32 -12.72 3.35
N LEU A 124 2.24 -12.56 2.02
CA LEU A 124 2.93 -13.42 1.07
C LEU A 124 4.45 -13.25 1.14
N PHE A 125 4.95 -12.01 1.18
CA PHE A 125 6.39 -11.77 1.29
C PHE A 125 6.97 -12.31 2.59
N LEU A 126 6.28 -12.12 3.73
CA LEU A 126 6.70 -12.73 4.99
C LEU A 126 6.81 -14.25 4.87
N ALA A 127 5.79 -14.91 4.30
CA ALA A 127 5.79 -16.36 4.16
C ALA A 127 6.86 -16.85 3.16
N LEU A 128 7.17 -16.07 2.12
CA LEU A 128 8.22 -16.40 1.18
C LEU A 128 9.62 -16.23 1.78
N LEU A 129 9.81 -15.26 2.68
CA LEU A 129 11.08 -15.03 3.37
C LEU A 129 11.35 -16.04 4.50
N THR A 130 10.32 -16.73 5.00
CA THR A 130 10.48 -17.85 5.94
C THR A 130 10.67 -19.20 5.25
N ALA A 131 10.30 -19.29 3.97
CA ALA A 131 10.50 -20.50 3.18
C ALA A 131 12.00 -20.80 2.99
N PRO A 132 12.37 -22.06 2.72
CA PRO A 132 13.73 -22.41 2.35
C PRO A 132 14.24 -21.54 1.18
N PRO A 133 15.53 -21.13 1.18
CA PRO A 133 16.08 -20.16 0.22
C PRO A 133 15.95 -20.62 -1.24
N GLU A 134 15.77 -21.92 -1.48
CA GLU A 134 15.53 -22.48 -2.81
C GLU A 134 14.16 -22.10 -3.39
N SER A 135 13.23 -21.65 -2.54
CA SER A 135 11.87 -21.27 -2.93
C SER A 135 11.79 -19.91 -3.60
N LEU A 136 12.83 -19.08 -3.45
CA LEU A 136 12.85 -17.69 -3.91
C LEU A 136 14.16 -17.36 -4.62
N ILE A 137 14.07 -16.80 -5.83
CA ILE A 137 15.28 -16.28 -6.49
C ILE A 137 15.88 -15.12 -5.67
N PRO A 138 17.22 -14.98 -5.60
CA PRO A 138 17.87 -14.00 -4.70
C PRO A 138 17.41 -12.55 -4.92
N THR A 139 17.17 -12.16 -6.17
CA THR A 139 16.68 -10.81 -6.52
C THR A 139 15.24 -10.60 -6.04
N GLY A 140 14.44 -11.66 -6.04
CA GLY A 140 13.10 -11.71 -5.48
C GLY A 140 13.07 -11.55 -3.96
N HIS A 141 14.01 -12.20 -3.28
CA HIS A 141 14.22 -12.06 -1.85
C HIS A 141 14.57 -10.63 -1.46
N ALA A 142 15.50 -9.99 -2.19
CA ALA A 142 15.84 -8.58 -1.98
C ALA A 142 14.64 -7.65 -2.22
N PHE A 143 13.83 -7.93 -3.25
CA PHE A 143 12.62 -7.17 -3.55
C PHE A 143 11.58 -7.26 -2.42
N ALA A 144 11.31 -8.47 -1.93
CA ALA A 144 10.39 -8.71 -0.81
C ALA A 144 10.85 -7.97 0.46
N LYS A 145 12.13 -8.05 0.81
CA LYS A 145 12.71 -7.32 1.94
C LYS A 145 12.58 -5.80 1.78
N ALA A 146 12.95 -5.26 0.61
CA ALA A 146 12.87 -3.83 0.35
C ALA A 146 11.43 -3.30 0.48
N TYR A 147 10.44 -4.07 0.02
CA TYR A 147 9.03 -3.72 0.21
C TYR A 147 8.64 -3.69 1.70
N LEU A 148 9.03 -4.71 2.47
CA LEU A 148 8.70 -4.78 3.90
C LEU A 148 9.36 -3.64 4.69
N HIS A 149 10.63 -3.29 4.41
CA HIS A 149 11.27 -2.10 5.00
C HIS A 149 10.51 -0.82 4.64
N ALA A 150 10.06 -0.67 3.39
CA ALA A 150 9.28 0.51 2.97
C ALA A 150 7.93 0.61 3.69
N VAL A 151 7.25 -0.53 3.91
CA VAL A 151 6.01 -0.60 4.70
C VAL A 151 6.29 -0.25 6.15
N LEU A 152 7.34 -0.81 6.76
CA LEU A 152 7.73 -0.52 8.15
C LEU A 152 8.06 0.96 8.33
N GLU A 153 8.92 1.53 7.49
CA GLU A 153 9.26 2.97 7.53
C GLU A 153 8.02 3.85 7.40
N HIS A 154 7.06 3.49 6.52
CA HIS A 154 5.81 4.26 6.38
C HIS A 154 5.07 4.43 7.70
N HIS A 155 5.19 3.43 8.54
CA HIS A 155 4.38 3.18 9.70
C HIS A 155 5.10 3.62 10.99
N SER A 156 6.37 3.26 11.16
CA SER A 156 7.18 3.64 12.33
C SER A 156 7.74 5.05 12.24
N SER A 157 8.03 5.54 11.02
CA SER A 157 8.72 6.82 10.80
C SER A 157 8.15 7.53 9.57
N PRO A 158 6.89 8.01 9.63
CA PRO A 158 6.20 8.58 8.47
C PRO A 158 6.91 9.82 7.88
N THR A 159 7.82 10.45 8.63
CA THR A 159 8.65 11.59 8.24
C THR A 159 10.02 11.21 7.66
N VAL A 160 10.38 9.93 7.57
CA VAL A 160 11.63 9.42 6.96
C VAL A 160 11.30 8.69 5.66
N PHE A 161 12.11 8.81 4.60
CA PHE A 161 11.72 8.32 3.24
C PHE A 161 12.73 7.40 2.58
N GLU A 162 13.83 7.08 3.24
CA GLU A 162 14.96 6.46 2.59
C GLU A 162 14.62 5.06 2.06
N LYS A 163 13.92 4.26 2.87
CA LYS A 163 13.50 2.91 2.51
C LYS A 163 12.36 2.93 1.49
N ARG A 164 11.36 3.80 1.65
CA ARG A 164 10.26 3.96 0.68
C ARG A 164 10.77 4.41 -0.69
N ASP A 165 11.64 5.41 -0.71
CA ASP A 165 12.23 5.93 -1.94
C ASP A 165 13.16 4.90 -2.59
N GLY A 166 13.96 4.21 -1.78
CA GLY A 166 14.79 3.08 -2.19
C GLY A 166 13.97 1.98 -2.85
N PHE A 167 12.84 1.60 -2.26
CA PHE A 167 11.94 0.61 -2.84
C PHE A 167 11.33 1.09 -4.18
N VAL A 168 10.81 2.32 -4.27
CA VAL A 168 10.23 2.81 -5.54
C VAL A 168 11.27 2.83 -6.66
N LYS A 169 12.51 3.24 -6.37
CA LYS A 169 13.65 3.18 -7.29
C LYS A 169 13.98 1.75 -7.71
N MET A 170 13.97 0.80 -6.77
CA MET A 170 14.21 -0.62 -7.05
C MET A 170 13.08 -1.20 -7.90
N TRP A 171 11.82 -0.95 -7.55
CA TRP A 171 10.62 -1.43 -8.26
C TRP A 171 10.64 -1.01 -9.73
N LYS A 172 10.93 0.26 -10.01
CA LYS A 172 11.09 0.82 -11.38
C LYS A 172 12.14 0.09 -12.23
N LYS A 173 13.24 -0.33 -11.62
CA LYS A 173 14.36 -0.98 -12.32
C LYS A 173 14.23 -2.50 -12.38
N SER A 174 13.45 -3.08 -11.48
CA SER A 174 13.28 -4.52 -11.38
C SER A 174 12.28 -5.06 -12.41
N GLY A 175 12.42 -6.33 -12.75
CA GLY A 175 11.36 -7.10 -13.42
C GLY A 175 10.14 -7.34 -12.52
N PHE A 176 10.30 -7.21 -11.19
CA PHE A 176 9.30 -7.66 -10.21
C PHE A 176 8.21 -6.65 -9.89
N ASP A 177 6.96 -7.05 -9.99
CA ASP A 177 5.82 -6.27 -9.56
C ASP A 177 5.22 -6.78 -8.25
N LEU A 178 4.41 -5.92 -7.63
CA LEU A 178 3.53 -6.33 -6.54
C LEU A 178 2.40 -7.20 -7.11
N TRP A 179 1.80 -8.04 -6.26
CA TRP A 179 0.53 -8.66 -6.62
C TRP A 179 -0.56 -7.59 -6.55
N THR A 180 -0.84 -6.96 -7.68
CA THR A 180 -1.86 -5.91 -7.81
C THR A 180 -3.22 -6.49 -8.18
N ARG A 181 -3.22 -7.65 -8.82
CA ARG A 181 -4.42 -8.36 -9.30
C ARG A 181 -4.45 -9.77 -8.71
N PHE A 182 -5.44 -10.03 -7.88
CA PHE A 182 -5.77 -11.37 -7.40
C PHE A 182 -7.12 -11.80 -7.98
N ARG A 183 -7.22 -13.04 -8.44
CA ARG A 183 -8.51 -13.64 -8.81
C ARG A 183 -9.42 -13.70 -7.60
N ALA A 184 -10.74 -13.68 -7.82
CA ALA A 184 -11.71 -13.77 -6.72
C ALA A 184 -11.50 -15.01 -5.83
N SER A 185 -11.13 -16.15 -6.42
CA SER A 185 -10.79 -17.38 -5.69
C SER A 185 -9.53 -17.23 -4.82
N GLU A 186 -8.50 -16.56 -5.32
CA GLU A 186 -7.26 -16.29 -4.57
C GLU A 186 -7.53 -15.30 -3.43
N LYS A 187 -8.29 -14.22 -3.66
CA LYS A 187 -8.72 -13.29 -2.62
C LYS A 187 -9.49 -14.01 -1.51
N ARG A 188 -10.44 -14.88 -1.87
CA ARG A 188 -11.21 -15.69 -0.90
C ARG A 188 -10.31 -16.62 -0.10
N LEU A 189 -9.32 -17.24 -0.75
CA LEU A 189 -8.37 -18.11 -0.08
C LEU A 189 -7.46 -17.35 0.89
N LEU A 190 -6.89 -16.22 0.47
CA LEU A 190 -6.07 -15.35 1.32
C LEU A 190 -6.85 -14.88 2.56
N LYS A 191 -8.08 -14.42 2.36
CA LYS A 191 -8.98 -14.02 3.46
C LYS A 191 -9.31 -15.18 4.39
N ARG A 192 -9.42 -16.41 3.88
CA ARG A 192 -9.63 -17.59 4.71
C ARG A 192 -8.39 -17.88 5.55
N VAL A 193 -7.21 -17.97 4.92
CA VAL A 193 -5.95 -18.26 5.59
C VAL A 193 -5.62 -17.22 6.66
N GLN A 194 -5.81 -15.93 6.38
CA GLN A 194 -5.62 -14.86 7.35
C GLN A 194 -6.58 -14.96 8.55
N ARG A 195 -7.83 -15.39 8.35
CA ARG A 195 -8.78 -15.60 9.46
C ARG A 195 -8.45 -16.83 10.29
N GLU A 196 -8.13 -17.94 9.63
CA GLU A 196 -7.75 -19.20 10.29
C GLU A 196 -6.53 -19.02 11.20
N ARG A 197 -5.57 -18.18 10.77
CA ARG A 197 -4.32 -17.93 11.48
C ARG A 197 -4.36 -16.73 12.43
N LYS A 198 -5.51 -16.07 12.59
CA LYS A 198 -5.61 -14.87 13.43
C LYS A 198 -5.23 -15.17 14.88
N GLY A 199 -5.68 -16.31 15.41
CA GLY A 199 -5.33 -16.77 16.76
C GLY A 199 -3.83 -17.00 16.91
N ASP A 200 -3.24 -17.75 15.98
CA ASP A 200 -1.80 -18.02 15.95
C ASP A 200 -0.96 -16.73 15.90
N TRP A 201 -1.44 -15.70 15.18
CA TRP A 201 -0.80 -14.37 15.16
C TRP A 201 -0.93 -13.65 16.48
N GLU A 202 -2.07 -13.72 17.15
CA GLU A 202 -2.25 -13.10 18.46
C GLU A 202 -1.37 -13.80 19.50
N GLU A 203 -1.37 -15.14 19.53
CA GLU A 203 -0.53 -15.97 20.41
C GLU A 203 0.96 -15.71 20.18
N ALA A 204 1.44 -15.78 18.94
CA ALA A 204 2.86 -15.56 18.64
C ALA A 204 3.33 -14.16 19.06
N VAL A 205 2.49 -13.13 18.90
CA VAL A 205 2.84 -11.78 19.34
C VAL A 205 2.86 -11.67 20.86
N GLU A 206 1.93 -12.31 21.57
CA GLU A 206 1.97 -12.36 23.04
C GLU A 206 3.20 -13.12 23.54
N GLU A 207 3.58 -14.24 22.91
CA GLU A 207 4.84 -14.93 23.19
C GLU A 207 6.04 -14.00 22.94
N GLY A 208 6.05 -13.30 21.79
CA GLY A 208 7.08 -12.33 21.42
C GLY A 208 7.26 -11.20 22.45
N LYS A 209 6.20 -10.79 23.14
CA LYS A 209 6.30 -9.82 24.26
C LYS A 209 7.20 -10.29 25.39
N GLY A 210 7.21 -11.59 25.68
CA GLY A 210 8.13 -12.15 26.68
C GLY A 210 9.60 -11.93 26.32
N TRP A 211 9.95 -12.06 25.03
CA TRP A 211 11.34 -11.96 24.55
C TRP A 211 11.92 -10.55 24.67
N TYR A 212 11.11 -9.52 24.40
CA TYR A 212 11.55 -8.13 24.54
C TYR A 212 11.61 -7.67 26.01
N GLY A 213 10.76 -8.25 26.88
CA GLY A 213 10.71 -7.89 28.31
C GLY A 213 11.81 -8.53 29.18
N GLU A 214 12.28 -9.75 28.88
CA GLU A 214 13.27 -10.44 29.72
C GLU A 214 14.74 -10.15 29.33
N GLY A 215 15.02 -9.76 28.09
CA GLY A 215 16.39 -9.64 27.55
C GLY A 215 17.03 -8.26 27.66
N MET A 216 16.25 -7.18 27.73
CA MET A 216 16.78 -5.85 28.05
C MET A 216 16.88 -5.73 29.56
N GLY A 217 17.95 -6.32 30.09
CA GLY A 217 18.32 -6.24 31.49
C GLY A 217 18.26 -4.81 31.99
N ARG A 218 17.16 -4.48 32.66
CA ARG A 218 17.11 -3.40 33.64
C ARG A 218 18.02 -3.85 34.76
N GLU A 219 19.30 -3.53 34.59
CA GLU A 219 20.32 -3.61 35.64
C GLU A 219 19.65 -3.00 36.88
N LYS A 220 19.51 -3.81 37.95
CA LYS A 220 18.83 -3.45 39.20
C LYS A 220 19.61 -2.33 39.91
N GLY A 221 19.58 -1.14 39.34
CA GLY A 221 20.06 0.09 39.94
C GLY A 221 18.89 0.79 40.58
N GLY A 222 18.93 0.91 41.91
CA GLY A 222 18.24 1.98 42.61
C GLY A 222 16.75 1.77 42.83
N LYS A 223 16.43 1.45 44.08
CA LYS A 223 15.12 1.63 44.69
C LYS A 223 14.78 3.12 44.68
N GLU A 224 14.11 3.60 43.64
CA GLU A 224 13.40 4.87 43.65
C GLU A 224 11.98 4.70 43.12
N ASP A 225 11.14 5.54 43.69
CA ASP A 225 9.73 5.37 43.98
C ASP A 225 8.84 5.53 42.73
N GLY A 226 7.87 4.64 42.58
CA GLY A 226 6.61 4.85 41.85
C GLY A 226 6.65 5.41 40.42
N SER A 227 6.98 4.59 39.43
CA SER A 227 6.31 4.69 38.12
C SER A 227 6.32 3.34 37.38
N GLU A 228 5.33 2.52 37.72
CA GLU A 228 5.02 1.23 37.11
C GLU A 228 4.23 1.45 35.81
N LEU A 229 4.88 2.02 34.80
CA LEU A 229 4.35 2.05 33.44
C LEU A 229 5.52 1.95 32.44
N ARG A 230 5.30 1.15 31.37
CA ARG A 230 5.90 1.27 30.01
C ARG A 230 6.80 0.17 29.45
N ASP A 231 6.63 -1.10 29.82
CA ASP A 231 7.16 -2.21 28.99
C ASP A 231 6.09 -2.79 28.02
N GLU A 232 4.82 -2.49 28.23
CA GLU A 232 3.71 -2.87 27.32
C GLU A 232 3.64 -2.01 26.04
N GLU A 233 4.22 -0.80 26.04
CA GLU A 233 4.07 0.20 24.97
C GLU A 233 4.93 -0.15 23.73
N VAL A 234 6.06 -0.85 23.90
CA VAL A 234 7.04 -1.11 22.81
C VAL A 234 6.52 -2.09 21.74
N LEU A 235 5.64 -3.02 22.10
CA LEU A 235 5.06 -3.99 21.16
C LEU A 235 3.66 -3.64 20.68
N GLU A 236 2.94 -2.78 21.40
CA GLU A 236 1.77 -2.13 20.83
C GLU A 236 2.16 -1.28 19.60
N ASP A 237 3.37 -0.72 19.57
CA ASP A 237 3.85 0.10 18.45
C ASP A 237 4.49 -0.66 17.29
N ASN A 238 4.54 -2.00 17.32
CA ASN A 238 4.90 -2.76 16.14
C ASN A 238 3.75 -2.72 15.11
N GLU A 239 3.82 -1.70 14.27
CA GLU A 239 2.80 -1.35 13.29
C GLU A 239 2.50 -2.47 12.27
N LEU A 240 3.45 -3.37 12.03
CA LEU A 240 3.28 -4.48 11.09
C LEU A 240 2.54 -5.66 11.75
N LEU A 241 2.68 -5.86 13.05
CA LEU A 241 1.80 -6.74 13.82
C LEU A 241 0.39 -6.16 13.91
N ARG A 242 0.26 -4.83 14.11
CA ARG A 242 -1.05 -4.15 13.98
C ARG A 242 -1.67 -4.33 12.60
N ALA A 243 -0.88 -4.26 11.51
CA ALA A 243 -1.33 -4.52 10.14
C ALA A 243 -1.97 -5.91 9.96
N LEU A 244 -1.38 -6.91 10.59
CA LEU A 244 -1.88 -8.28 10.56
C LEU A 244 -3.12 -8.46 11.45
N ARG A 245 -3.25 -7.67 12.53
CA ARG A 245 -4.37 -7.69 13.48
C ARG A 245 -5.67 -7.02 12.98
N VAL A 246 -5.60 -6.09 12.03
CA VAL A 246 -6.80 -5.35 11.56
C VAL A 246 -7.86 -6.32 11.00
N PRO A 247 -9.08 -6.39 11.55
CA PRO A 247 -10.15 -7.21 11.00
C PRO A 247 -10.43 -6.82 9.55
N TYR A 248 -10.65 -7.80 8.69
CA TYR A 248 -11.09 -7.50 7.32
C TYR A 248 -12.50 -6.88 7.37
N LEU A 249 -12.61 -5.61 6.96
CA LEU A 249 -13.88 -4.93 6.75
C LEU A 249 -14.24 -5.09 5.27
N GLY A 250 -15.25 -5.90 4.97
CA GLY A 250 -15.70 -6.21 3.61
C GLY A 250 -15.88 -4.98 2.73
N GLY A 251 -14.90 -4.66 1.88
CA GLY A 251 -15.03 -3.65 0.83
C GLY A 251 -15.91 -4.16 -0.30
N ALA A 252 -16.84 -3.30 -0.76
CA ALA A 252 -17.84 -3.58 -1.78
C ALA A 252 -17.23 -4.22 -3.04
N GLU A 253 -17.83 -5.32 -3.49
CA GLU A 253 -17.49 -6.03 -4.72
C GLU A 253 -17.84 -5.14 -5.92
N GLY A 254 -16.84 -4.61 -6.61
CA GLY A 254 -17.03 -3.85 -7.85
C GLY A 254 -15.68 -3.43 -8.42
N ASP A 255 -15.02 -4.33 -9.16
CA ASP A 255 -13.81 -4.01 -9.91
C ASP A 255 -13.78 -4.89 -11.17
N ASP A 256 -14.40 -4.38 -12.24
CA ASP A 256 -14.44 -5.00 -13.56
C ASP A 256 -13.12 -4.70 -14.28
N GLY A 257 -12.35 -5.75 -14.53
CA GLY A 257 -10.94 -5.67 -14.88
C GLY A 257 -10.62 -4.97 -16.20
N VAL A 258 -9.73 -3.99 -16.13
CA VAL A 258 -9.03 -3.43 -17.31
C VAL A 258 -7.95 -4.41 -17.77
N GLU A 259 -8.21 -5.18 -18.82
CA GLU A 259 -7.21 -5.99 -19.53
C GLU A 259 -6.36 -5.08 -20.44
N GLY A 260 -5.05 -4.95 -20.18
CA GLY A 260 -4.21 -4.15 -21.08
C GLY A 260 -2.75 -3.94 -20.69
N GLU A 261 -2.38 -4.03 -19.41
CA GLU A 261 -0.96 -3.90 -19.04
C GLU A 261 -0.25 -5.26 -19.08
N LYS A 262 0.87 -5.32 -19.81
CA LYS A 262 1.91 -6.35 -19.60
C LYS A 262 2.47 -6.15 -18.18
N GLY A 263 1.77 -6.72 -17.20
CA GLY A 263 2.17 -6.68 -15.79
C GLY A 263 3.58 -7.21 -15.63
N GLY A 264 4.34 -6.62 -14.70
CA GLY A 264 5.65 -7.14 -14.33
C GLY A 264 5.54 -8.57 -13.77
N GLU A 265 6.66 -9.27 -13.73
CA GLU A 265 6.72 -10.61 -13.16
C GLU A 265 6.48 -10.50 -11.64
N THR A 266 5.72 -11.40 -11.03
CA THR A 266 5.70 -11.46 -9.56
C THR A 266 6.91 -12.24 -9.07
N VAL A 267 7.29 -12.07 -7.80
CA VAL A 267 8.49 -12.72 -7.26
C VAL A 267 8.43 -14.26 -7.41
N VAL A 268 7.23 -14.82 -7.28
CA VAL A 268 6.90 -16.22 -7.62
C VAL A 268 5.48 -16.29 -8.19
N ASP A 269 5.09 -17.42 -8.77
CA ASP A 269 3.70 -17.69 -9.16
C ASP A 269 2.77 -17.66 -7.93
N SER A 270 1.59 -17.03 -8.05
CA SER A 270 0.64 -16.87 -6.94
C SER A 270 0.27 -18.19 -6.27
N ARG A 271 0.21 -19.31 -7.02
CA ARG A 271 -0.12 -20.64 -6.47
C ARG A 271 1.00 -21.17 -5.60
N VAL A 272 2.25 -20.92 -5.98
CA VAL A 272 3.43 -21.28 -5.17
C VAL A 272 3.44 -20.44 -3.89
N ALA A 273 3.25 -19.13 -3.99
CA ALA A 273 3.20 -18.25 -2.82
C ALA A 273 2.08 -18.65 -1.84
N LEU A 274 0.89 -18.99 -2.37
CA LEU A 274 -0.24 -19.46 -1.58
C LEU A 274 0.00 -20.83 -0.92
N LYS A 275 0.75 -21.72 -1.59
CA LYS A 275 1.16 -23.00 -1.01
C LYS A 275 2.11 -22.75 0.17
N VAL A 276 3.15 -21.96 -0.03
CA VAL A 276 4.12 -21.57 1.01
C VAL A 276 3.40 -20.94 2.20
N LEU A 277 2.48 -20.01 1.96
CA LEU A 277 1.71 -19.36 3.02
C LEU A 277 0.88 -20.35 3.85
N LYS A 278 0.32 -21.39 3.24
CA LYS A 278 -0.44 -22.42 3.95
C LYS A 278 0.42 -23.32 4.83
N GLU A 279 1.68 -23.52 4.43
CA GLU A 279 2.61 -24.45 5.09
C GLU A 279 3.48 -23.76 6.14
N CYS A 280 3.75 -22.46 5.98
CA CYS A 280 4.54 -21.66 6.90
C CYS A 280 3.89 -21.60 8.30
N ARG A 281 4.64 -21.57 9.40
CA ARG A 281 4.06 -21.31 10.73
C ARG A 281 4.11 -19.83 11.03
N VAL A 282 3.13 -19.33 11.79
CA VAL A 282 3.08 -17.91 12.16
C VAL A 282 4.28 -17.50 13.01
N GLY A 283 4.72 -18.37 13.94
CA GLY A 283 5.94 -18.15 14.71
C GLY A 283 7.19 -17.97 13.83
N ASP A 284 7.29 -18.68 12.70
CA ASP A 284 8.42 -18.51 11.77
C ASP A 284 8.39 -17.12 11.12
N MET A 285 7.19 -16.63 10.76
CA MET A 285 7.02 -15.30 10.16
C MET A 285 7.36 -14.18 11.16
N LEU A 286 7.00 -14.36 12.43
CA LEU A 286 7.36 -13.44 13.49
C LEU A 286 8.87 -13.44 13.78
N ASN A 287 9.48 -14.63 13.86
CA ASN A 287 10.93 -14.75 14.03
C ASN A 287 11.70 -14.11 12.87
N MET A 288 11.18 -14.23 11.64
CA MET A 288 11.75 -13.54 10.49
C MET A 288 11.62 -12.03 10.64
N LEU A 289 10.47 -11.52 11.11
CA LEU A 289 10.30 -10.09 11.38
C LEU A 289 11.28 -9.56 12.42
N ILE A 290 11.41 -10.26 13.56
CA ILE A 290 12.32 -9.86 14.64
C ILE A 290 13.77 -9.91 14.16
N ARG A 291 14.17 -11.01 13.51
CA ARG A 291 15.56 -11.21 13.05
C ARG A 291 15.98 -10.20 11.99
N GLU A 292 15.10 -9.89 11.05
CA GLU A 292 15.46 -9.07 9.88
C GLU A 292 15.18 -7.57 10.08
N PHE A 293 14.30 -7.21 11.03
CA PHE A 293 13.81 -5.84 11.18
C PHE A 293 13.77 -5.36 12.65
N GLY A 294 14.23 -6.14 13.61
CA GLY A 294 14.18 -5.79 15.05
C GLY A 294 15.37 -4.99 15.58
N GLU A 295 16.42 -4.78 14.78
CA GLU A 295 17.67 -4.12 15.19
C GLU A 295 17.80 -2.66 14.70
N GLU A 296 16.79 -2.08 14.06
CA GLU A 296 16.77 -0.67 13.62
C GLU A 296 16.12 0.24 14.69
#